data_AF-A0A644Y0U0-F1
#
_entry.id   AF-A0A644Y0U0-F1
#
_cell.length_a   1.000
_cell.length_b   1.000
_cell.length_c   1.000
_cell.angle_alpha   90.00
_cell.angle_beta   90.00
_cell.angle_gamma   90.00
#
_symmetry.space_group_name_H-M   'P 1'
#
loop_
_entity.id
_entity.type
_entity.pdbx_description
1 polymer ?
#
loop_
_entity_poly.entity_id
_entity_poly.type
_entity_poly.pdbx_seq_one_letter_code
_entity_poly.pdbx_strand_id
1 'polypeptide(L)'
;MPLAKTAFSVYVIASANTLDEAVLDATRNLVDLLTTMTHGTFNEYDAINLLSLAGNLQVCQVVDPLKTVRFELNLHYLKQLGITLE
;
A
#
# COMPACT_ATOMS: atom_id res chain seq x y z
N MET A 1 3.93 5.97 -8.53
CA MET A 1 3.75 5.85 -7.07
C MET A 1 5.10 5.59 -6.40
N PRO A 2 5.49 6.35 -5.37
CA PRO A 2 6.67 6.05 -4.56
C PRO A 2 6.47 4.77 -3.73
N LEU A 3 7.49 3.90 -3.74
CA LEU A 3 7.48 2.62 -3.05
C LEU A 3 8.79 2.46 -2.27
N ALA A 4 8.70 1.98 -1.04
CA ALA A 4 9.86 1.61 -0.24
C ALA A 4 9.75 0.13 0.16
N LYS A 5 10.89 -0.53 0.29
CA LYS A 5 10.99 -1.95 0.64
C LYS A 5 12.02 -2.11 1.74
N THR A 6 11.66 -2.86 2.77
CA THR A 6 12.59 -3.30 3.82
C THR A 6 12.82 -4.80 3.70
N ALA A 7 13.53 -5.40 4.65
CA ALA A 7 13.71 -6.85 4.69
C ALA A 7 12.39 -7.63 4.87
N PHE A 8 11.34 -7.00 5.40
CA PHE A 8 10.10 -7.69 5.81
C PHE A 8 8.84 -7.16 5.16
N SER A 9 8.80 -5.90 4.72
CA SER A 9 7.58 -5.27 4.23
C SER A 9 7.83 -4.40 3.00
N VAL A 10 6.77 -4.23 2.21
CA VAL A 10 6.66 -3.14 1.24
C VAL A 10 5.85 -2.00 1.85
N TYR A 11 6.13 -0.78 1.41
CA TYR A 11 5.43 0.43 1.78
C TYR A 11 5.04 1.21 0.53
N VAL A 12 3.75 1.44 0.37
CA VAL A 12 3.23 2.38 -0.63
C VAL A 12 3.05 3.74 0.02
N ILE A 13 3.68 4.78 -0.53
CA ILE A 13 3.73 6.10 0.08
C ILE A 13 2.87 7.06 -0.75
N ALA A 14 2.02 7.85 -0.08
CA ALA A 14 1.24 8.90 -0.71
C ALA A 14 1.28 10.19 0.10
N SER A 15 1.17 11.32 -0.59
CA SER A 15 1.08 12.65 0.02
C SER A 15 -0.05 13.45 -0.58
N ALA A 16 -0.86 14.10 0.26
CA ALA A 16 -2.00 14.90 -0.15
C ALA A 16 -2.20 16.12 0.76
N ASN A 17 -3.18 16.97 0.49
CA ASN A 17 -3.41 18.17 1.30
C ASN A 17 -3.91 17.82 2.71
N THR A 18 -4.72 16.76 2.80
CA THR A 18 -5.21 16.25 4.08
C THR A 18 -4.64 14.86 4.37
N LEU A 19 -4.67 14.48 5.66
CA LEU A 19 -4.26 13.14 6.05
C LEU A 19 -5.19 12.10 5.43
N ASP A 20 -6.50 12.33 5.49
CA ASP A 20 -7.51 11.40 4.96
C ASP A 20 -7.37 11.16 3.45
N GLU A 21 -7.07 12.20 2.66
CA GLU A 21 -6.78 12.05 1.23
C GLU A 21 -5.52 11.19 1.01
N ALA A 22 -4.45 11.43 1.78
CA ALA A 22 -3.22 10.66 1.66
C ALA A 22 -3.44 9.18 2.04
N VAL A 23 -4.31 8.91 3.02
CA VAL A 23 -4.74 7.55 3.39
C VAL A 23 -5.47 6.87 2.24
N LEU A 24 -6.44 7.54 1.63
CA LEU A 24 -7.18 7.00 0.49
C LEU A 24 -6.25 6.71 -0.68
N ASP A 25 -5.34 7.62 -0.99
CA ASP A 25 -4.38 7.46 -2.09
C ASP A 25 -3.41 6.30 -1.83
N ALA A 26 -2.82 6.20 -0.64
CA ALA A 26 -1.92 5.09 -0.32
C ALA A 26 -2.64 3.73 -0.35
N THR A 27 -3.89 3.70 0.11
CA THR A 27 -4.71 2.47 0.08
C THR A 27 -5.04 2.07 -1.35
N ARG A 28 -5.58 2.98 -2.16
CA ARG A 28 -5.92 2.72 -3.56
C ARG A 28 -4.72 2.30 -4.37
N ASN A 29 -3.60 3.00 -4.21
CA ASN A 29 -2.41 2.67 -4.98
C ASN A 29 -1.84 1.29 -4.63
N LEU A 30 -1.98 0.83 -3.38
CA LEU A 30 -1.58 -0.53 -2.98
C LEU A 30 -2.56 -1.59 -3.49
N VAL A 31 -3.87 -1.31 -3.47
CA VAL A 31 -4.87 -2.16 -4.11
C VAL A 31 -4.59 -2.32 -5.60
N ASP A 32 -4.36 -1.20 -6.30
CA ASP A 32 -4.02 -1.18 -7.73
C ASP A 32 -2.74 -1.96 -8.03
N LEU A 33 -1.72 -1.86 -7.16
CA LEU A 33 -0.49 -2.65 -7.29
C LEU A 33 -0.79 -4.14 -7.20
N LEU A 34 -1.56 -4.58 -6.21
CA LEU A 34 -1.87 -6.00 -6.01
C LEU A 34 -2.71 -6.56 -7.17
N THR A 35 -3.74 -5.85 -7.60
CA THR A 35 -4.61 -6.30 -8.69
C THR A 35 -3.86 -6.31 -10.03
N THR A 36 -3.01 -5.31 -10.29
CA THR A 36 -2.22 -5.23 -11.52
C THR A 36 -1.15 -6.32 -11.58
N MET A 37 -0.40 -6.52 -10.51
CA MET A 37 0.70 -7.49 -10.47
C MET A 37 0.23 -8.95 -10.47
N THR A 38 -1.02 -9.20 -10.05
CA THR A 38 -1.66 -10.52 -10.19
C THR A 38 -2.43 -10.68 -11.50
N HIS A 39 -2.30 -9.74 -12.44
CA HIS A 39 -3.04 -9.72 -13.70
C HIS A 39 -4.57 -9.88 -13.51
N GLY A 40 -5.11 -9.32 -12.42
CA GLY A 40 -6.53 -9.36 -12.07
C GLY A 40 -7.02 -10.69 -11.48
N THR A 41 -6.15 -11.69 -11.28
CA THR A 41 -6.52 -12.95 -10.60
C THR A 41 -6.83 -12.72 -9.12
N PHE A 42 -6.20 -11.72 -8.51
CA PHE A 42 -6.56 -11.21 -7.19
C PHE A 42 -7.34 -9.91 -7.39
N ASN A 43 -8.65 -9.94 -7.15
CA ASN A 43 -9.55 -8.82 -7.44
C ASN A 43 -9.46 -7.71 -6.37
N GLU A 44 -10.12 -6.58 -6.66
CA GLU A 44 -10.13 -5.40 -5.80
C GLU A 44 -10.71 -5.66 -4.40
N TYR A 45 -11.80 -6.43 -4.30
CA TYR A 45 -12.43 -6.74 -3.01
C TYR A 45 -11.53 -7.59 -2.11
N ASP A 46 -10.87 -8.60 -2.69
CA ASP A 46 -9.94 -9.45 -1.95
C ASP A 46 -8.69 -8.67 -1.52
N ALA A 47 -8.21 -7.75 -2.37
CA ALA A 47 -7.13 -6.84 -2.02
C ALA A 47 -7.51 -5.91 -0.85
N ILE A 48 -8.67 -5.26 -0.90
CA ILE A 48 -9.16 -4.42 0.18
C ILE A 48 -9.31 -5.22 1.48
N ASN A 49 -9.88 -6.42 1.42
CA ASN A 49 -10.03 -7.29 2.59
C ASN A 49 -8.67 -7.67 3.19
N LEU A 50 -7.70 -8.05 2.35
CA LEU A 50 -6.35 -8.36 2.81
C LEU A 50 -5.70 -7.15 3.50
N LEU A 51 -5.77 -5.97 2.89
CA LEU A 51 -5.18 -4.76 3.45
C LEU A 51 -5.85 -4.35 4.77
N SER A 52 -7.17 -4.54 4.90
CA SER A 52 -7.92 -4.29 6.13
C SER A 52 -7.53 -5.24 7.27
N LEU A 53 -7.26 -6.51 6.96
CA LEU A 53 -6.94 -7.53 7.95
C LEU A 53 -5.47 -7.57 8.37
N ALA A 54 -4.57 -7.33 7.42
CA ALA A 54 -3.15 -7.64 7.59
C ALA A 54 -2.19 -6.47 7.29
N GLY A 55 -2.72 -5.39 6.72
CA GLY A 55 -1.91 -4.24 6.36
C GLY A 55 -1.94 -3.15 7.44
N ASN A 56 -0.87 -2.34 7.51
CA ASN A 56 -0.76 -1.27 8.48
C ASN A 56 -0.60 0.08 7.78
N LEU A 57 -1.59 0.94 7.96
CA LEU A 57 -1.48 2.35 7.58
C LEU A 57 -0.69 3.12 8.65
N GLN A 58 0.31 3.87 8.24
CA GLN A 58 1.22 4.58 9.13
C GLN A 58 1.41 6.02 8.66
N VAL A 59 1.49 6.96 9.61
CA VAL A 59 1.80 8.36 9.32
C VAL A 59 3.31 8.54 9.18
N CYS A 60 3.76 9.15 8.09
CA CYS A 60 5.16 9.53 7.91
C CYS A 60 5.42 10.90 8.53
N GLN A 61 4.63 11.90 8.14
CA GLN A 61 4.70 13.25 8.68
C GLN A 61 3.36 13.98 8.48
N VAL A 62 3.08 14.95 9.37
CA VAL A 62 1.89 15.83 9.30
C VAL A 62 2.24 17.32 9.36
N VAL A 63 3.51 17.65 9.26
CA VAL A 63 4.05 19.00 9.53
C VAL A 63 4.34 19.79 8.25
N ASP A 64 4.48 19.11 7.12
CA ASP A 64 4.74 19.72 5.83
C ASP A 64 3.45 20.24 5.16
N PRO A 65 3.54 21.04 4.07
CA PRO A 65 2.37 21.50 3.33
C PRO A 65 1.45 20.37 2.86
N LEU A 66 2.02 19.23 2.47
CA LEU A 66 1.28 17.99 2.21
C LEU A 66 1.46 17.04 3.39
N LYS A 67 0.44 16.24 3.71
CA LYS A 67 0.50 15.17 4.71
C LYS A 67 0.91 13.88 4.03
N THR A 68 1.83 13.14 4.64
CA THR A 68 2.37 11.92 4.04
C THR A 68 2.08 10.73 4.92
N VAL A 69 1.56 9.67 4.30
CA VAL A 69 1.36 8.37 4.93
C VAL A 69 2.05 7.28 4.11
N ARG A 70 2.22 6.11 4.73
CA ARG A 70 2.65 4.89 4.07
C ARG A 70 1.74 3.73 4.46
N PHE A 71 1.40 2.89 3.49
CA PHE A 71 0.65 1.67 3.70
C PHE A 71 1.60 0.48 3.62
N GLU A 72 1.76 -0.20 4.75
CA GLU A 72 2.61 -1.39 4.88
C GLU A 72 1.85 -2.67 4.51
N LEU A 73 2.52 -3.55 3.75
CA LEU A 73 2.14 -4.96 3.62
C LEU A 73 3.39 -5.85 3.74
N ASN A 74 3.28 -6.91 4.54
CA ASN A 74 4.37 -7.86 4.71
C ASN A 74 4.69 -8.59 3.39
N LEU A 75 5.99 -8.77 3.09
CA LEU A 75 6.48 -9.44 1.88
C LEU A 75 6.00 -10.89 1.75
N HIS A 76 5.65 -11.55 2.86
CA HIS A 76 5.08 -12.90 2.83
C HIS A 76 3.78 -12.98 2.01
N TYR A 77 2.88 -12.00 2.14
CA TYR A 77 1.63 -11.98 1.38
C TYR A 77 1.88 -11.77 -0.11
N LEU A 78 2.80 -10.88 -0.47
CA LEU A 78 3.21 -10.69 -1.87
C LEU A 78 3.77 -11.99 -2.47
N LYS A 79 4.60 -12.70 -1.71
CA LYS A 79 5.13 -14.01 -2.12
C LYS A 79 4.02 -15.06 -2.32
N GLN A 80 3.02 -15.09 -1.45
CA GLN A 80 1.86 -15.98 -1.59
C GLN A 80 1.02 -15.67 -2.83
N LEU A 81 0.92 -14.38 -3.19
CA LEU A 81 0.25 -13.91 -4.40
C LEU A 81 1.11 -14.07 -5.68
N GLY A 82 2.33 -14.62 -5.58
CA GLY A 82 3.24 -14.75 -6.72
C GLY A 82 3.86 -13.44 -7.19
N ILE A 83 3.76 -12.37 -6.40
CA ILE A 83 4.27 -11.04 -6.72
C ILE A 83 5.74 -10.93 -6.35
N THR A 84 6.56 -10.49 -7.30
CA THR A 84 7.99 -10.18 -7.08
C THR A 84 8.25 -8.70 -7.34
N LEU A 85 8.72 -8.00 -6.32
CA LEU A 85 9.16 -6.60 -6.41
C LEU A 85 10.69 -6.61 -6.43
N GLU A 86 11.30 -6.19 -7.54
CA GLU A 86 12.76 -6.00 -7.63
C GLU A 86 13.19 -4.78 -6.80
#